data_AF-A0A177A913-F1
#
_entry.id   AF-A0A177A913-F1
#
_cell.length_a   1.000
_cell.length_b   1.000
_cell.length_c   1.000
_cell.angle_alpha   90.00
_cell.angle_beta   90.00
_cell.angle_gamma   90.00
#
_symmetry.space_group_name_H-M   'P 1'
#
loop_
_entity.id
_entity.type
_entity.pdbx_description
1 polymer ?
#
loop_
_entity_poly.entity_id
_entity_poly.type
_entity_poly.pdbx_seq_one_letter_code
_entity_poly.pdbx_strand_id
1 'polypeptide(L)'
;MSNVEQRPFVPAKKVNTAYPLIDSDPHVKRVLAYTRPSDYATGAVVAAAGPGLMLTWEKIAPSYVGKSGFAPVMRLAGFVGLTAGFLTMYQRSILRFYGFSENSREIERDMTEMVSKVKKGESLYGESSLTPYMQGVASRNSRYSGVFLHVMPWFNFVNHNQHGVDTAKYYQQAERELEAERLGKAGGI
;
A
#
# COMPACT_ATOMS: atom_id res chain seq x y z
N MET A 1 -1.88 41.59 -3.76
CA MET A 1 -3.03 40.74 -4.14
C MET A 1 -2.57 39.31 -4.07
N SER A 2 -3.03 38.54 -3.07
CA SER A 2 -2.68 37.12 -2.96
C SER A 2 -3.40 36.37 -4.08
N ASN A 3 -2.63 35.84 -5.03
CA ASN A 3 -3.13 34.94 -6.07
C ASN A 3 -3.53 33.61 -5.40
N VAL A 4 -4.72 33.57 -4.81
CA VAL A 4 -5.38 32.32 -4.43
C VAL A 4 -5.91 31.73 -5.73
N GLU A 5 -5.05 30.99 -6.42
CA GLU A 5 -5.43 30.22 -7.59
C GLU A 5 -6.48 29.17 -7.17
N GLN A 6 -7.77 29.48 -7.36
CA GLN A 6 -8.85 28.51 -7.20
C GLN A 6 -8.77 27.52 -8.36
N ARG A 7 -7.92 26.53 -8.22
CA ARG A 7 -7.80 25.45 -9.21
C ARG A 7 -8.96 24.49 -9.06
N PRO A 8 -9.59 24.04 -10.16
CA PRO A 8 -10.68 23.08 -10.10
C PRO A 8 -10.20 21.78 -9.47
N PHE A 9 -10.88 21.35 -8.40
CA PHE A 9 -10.67 20.04 -7.81
C PHE A 9 -11.11 18.98 -8.82
N VAL A 10 -10.16 18.24 -9.38
CA VAL A 10 -10.47 17.10 -10.26
C VAL A 10 -10.57 15.86 -9.37
N PRO A 11 -11.78 15.32 -9.17
CA PRO A 11 -11.95 14.12 -8.35
C PRO A 11 -11.20 12.95 -9.00
N ALA A 12 -10.59 12.11 -8.16
CA ALA A 12 -9.95 10.89 -8.62
C ALA A 12 -10.98 9.97 -9.29
N LYS A 13 -10.57 9.30 -10.38
CA LYS A 13 -11.39 8.26 -11.01
C LYS A 13 -11.68 7.17 -9.99
N LYS A 14 -12.96 6.99 -9.64
CA LYS A 14 -13.42 5.83 -8.88
C LYS A 14 -13.44 4.64 -9.82
N VAL A 15 -12.74 3.58 -9.42
CA VAL A 15 -12.75 2.31 -10.15
C VAL A 15 -13.88 1.46 -9.56
N ASN A 16 -14.70 0.85 -10.42
CA ASN A 16 -15.69 -0.11 -9.96
C ASN A 16 -15.00 -1.42 -9.63
N THR A 17 -15.00 -1.79 -8.37
CA THR A 17 -14.30 -2.95 -7.83
C THR A 17 -15.27 -3.81 -7.02
N ALA A 18 -14.95 -5.09 -6.86
CA ALA A 18 -15.81 -6.03 -6.13
C ALA A 18 -15.88 -5.70 -4.62
N TYR A 19 -14.84 -5.09 -4.07
CA TYR A 19 -14.76 -4.69 -2.66
C TYR A 19 -14.61 -3.17 -2.52
N PRO A 20 -14.96 -2.57 -1.37
CA PRO A 20 -14.86 -1.14 -1.15
C PRO A 20 -13.43 -0.61 -1.25
N LEU A 21 -13.27 0.57 -1.82
CA LEU A 21 -11.99 1.29 -1.87
C LEU A 21 -11.60 1.80 -0.47
N ILE A 22 -10.39 1.47 -0.03
CA ILE A 22 -9.79 2.02 1.20
C ILE A 22 -8.94 3.25 0.84
N ASP A 23 -8.10 3.11 -0.18
CA ASP A 23 -7.13 4.14 -0.58
C ASP A 23 -6.70 3.89 -2.03
N SER A 24 -6.80 4.91 -2.90
CA SER A 24 -6.36 4.83 -4.31
C SER A 24 -4.87 5.06 -4.51
N ASP A 25 -4.16 5.52 -3.48
CA ASP A 25 -2.72 5.78 -3.53
C ASP A 25 -2.07 5.66 -2.13
N PRO A 26 -2.10 4.46 -1.52
CA PRO A 26 -1.61 4.28 -0.17
C PRO A 26 -0.10 4.49 -0.08
N HIS A 27 0.33 5.22 0.95
CA HIS A 27 1.75 5.41 1.24
C HIS A 27 2.45 4.06 1.46
N VAL A 28 3.70 3.92 0.98
CA VAL A 28 4.46 2.65 1.03
C VAL A 28 4.45 2.01 2.43
N LYS A 29 4.59 2.83 3.49
CA LYS A 29 4.55 2.37 4.89
C LYS A 29 3.22 1.72 5.26
N ARG A 30 2.08 2.23 4.77
CA ARG A 30 0.76 1.65 5.02
C ARG A 30 0.62 0.31 4.32
N VAL A 31 1.04 0.23 3.06
CA VAL A 31 1.00 -1.03 2.29
C VAL A 31 1.81 -2.12 3.00
N LEU A 32 3.02 -1.79 3.47
CA LEU A 32 3.85 -2.72 4.24
C LEU A 32 3.20 -3.10 5.57
N ALA A 33 2.70 -2.13 6.34
CA ALA A 33 2.07 -2.37 7.63
C ALA A 33 0.81 -3.26 7.54
N TYR A 34 0.08 -3.22 6.42
CA TYR A 34 -1.16 -3.97 6.18
C TYR A 34 -0.93 -5.32 5.49
N THR A 35 0.32 -5.64 5.16
CA THR A 35 0.70 -6.92 4.55
C THR A 35 0.28 -8.08 5.46
N ARG A 36 -0.36 -9.10 4.89
CA ARG A 36 -0.77 -10.31 5.62
C ARG A 36 0.42 -11.29 5.71
N PRO A 37 0.47 -12.16 6.73
CA PRO A 37 1.46 -13.25 6.76
C PRO A 37 1.46 -14.10 5.49
N SER A 38 0.29 -14.32 4.87
CA SER A 38 0.16 -15.05 3.62
C SER A 38 0.82 -14.35 2.42
N ASP A 39 0.94 -13.03 2.42
CA ASP A 39 1.65 -12.31 1.36
C ASP A 39 3.16 -12.44 1.51
N TYR A 40 3.67 -12.45 2.75
CA TYR A 40 5.08 -12.77 3.01
C TYR A 40 5.40 -14.20 2.58
N ALA A 41 4.53 -15.16 2.88
CA ALA A 41 4.69 -16.54 2.42
C ALA A 41 4.70 -16.62 0.88
N THR A 42 3.78 -15.93 0.22
CA THR A 42 3.74 -15.88 -1.25
C THR A 42 5.00 -15.23 -1.82
N GLY A 43 5.43 -14.10 -1.26
CA GLY A 43 6.65 -13.42 -1.66
C GLY A 43 7.90 -14.28 -1.46
N ALA A 44 7.99 -15.04 -0.37
CA ALA A 44 9.09 -15.97 -0.11
C ALA A 44 9.13 -17.13 -1.12
N VAL A 45 7.96 -17.69 -1.48
CA VAL A 45 7.87 -18.72 -2.54
C VAL A 45 8.35 -18.17 -3.87
N VAL A 46 7.88 -16.98 -4.27
CA VAL A 46 8.32 -16.33 -5.51
C VAL A 46 9.81 -16.01 -5.47
N ALA A 47 10.33 -15.57 -4.32
CA ALA A 47 11.74 -15.27 -4.17
C ALA A 47 12.65 -16.49 -4.30
N ALA A 48 12.20 -17.64 -3.79
CA ALA A 48 12.90 -18.91 -3.93
C ALA A 48 12.80 -19.50 -5.34
N ALA A 49 11.79 -19.13 -6.13
CA ALA A 49 11.54 -19.71 -7.45
C ALA A 49 12.72 -19.49 -8.41
N GLY A 50 13.30 -18.29 -8.48
CA GLY A 50 14.45 -17.98 -9.35
C GLY A 50 15.66 -18.90 -9.12
N PRO A 51 16.31 -18.86 -7.94
CA PRO A 51 17.44 -19.73 -7.64
C PRO A 51 17.04 -21.22 -7.59
N GLY A 52 15.84 -21.55 -7.12
CA GLY A 52 15.33 -22.92 -7.10
C GLY A 52 15.25 -23.52 -8.50
N LEU A 53 14.68 -22.78 -9.46
CA LEU A 53 14.60 -23.20 -10.86
C LEU A 53 15.98 -23.36 -11.48
N MET A 54 16.91 -22.44 -11.23
CA MET A 54 18.29 -22.56 -11.71
C MET A 54 18.98 -23.84 -11.21
N LEU A 55 18.81 -24.17 -9.93
CA LEU A 55 19.34 -25.42 -9.36
C LEU A 55 18.69 -26.65 -9.98
N THR A 56 17.38 -26.61 -10.26
CA THR A 56 16.70 -27.74 -10.91
C THR A 56 17.16 -27.93 -12.34
N TRP A 57 17.36 -26.84 -13.09
CA TRP A 57 17.84 -26.91 -14.47
C TRP A 57 19.27 -27.42 -14.54
N GLU A 58 20.18 -26.97 -13.67
CA GLU A 58 21.56 -27.47 -13.62
C GLU A 58 21.62 -28.98 -13.31
N LYS A 59 20.64 -29.53 -12.58
CA LYS A 59 20.53 -30.98 -12.33
C LYS A 59 20.03 -31.76 -13.55
N ILE A 60 19.15 -31.18 -14.36
CA ILE A 60 18.52 -31.84 -15.51
C ILE A 60 19.41 -31.73 -16.76
N ALA A 61 19.98 -30.55 -16.98
CA ALA A 61 20.83 -30.21 -18.10
C ALA A 61 22.07 -29.44 -17.59
N PRO A 62 23.12 -30.17 -17.14
CA PRO A 62 24.30 -29.55 -16.57
C PRO A 62 24.98 -28.61 -17.56
N SER A 63 25.32 -27.41 -17.12
CA SER A 63 26.09 -26.47 -17.92
C SER A 63 27.59 -26.79 -17.92
N TYR A 64 28.02 -27.73 -17.07
CA TYR A 64 29.42 -28.12 -16.84
C TYR A 64 30.32 -26.96 -16.39
N VAL A 65 29.74 -25.82 -16.00
CA VAL A 65 30.48 -24.73 -15.38
C VAL A 65 30.92 -25.18 -13.98
N GLY A 66 32.20 -25.02 -13.67
CA GLY A 66 32.71 -25.37 -12.34
C GLY A 66 31.94 -24.63 -11.23
N LYS A 67 32.03 -25.12 -9.99
CA LYS A 67 31.30 -24.57 -8.82
C LYS A 67 31.45 -23.06 -8.66
N SER A 68 32.61 -22.50 -9.03
CA SER A 68 32.89 -21.06 -9.00
C SER A 68 32.11 -20.26 -10.05
N GLY A 69 31.84 -20.84 -11.23
CA GLY A 69 31.09 -20.19 -12.32
C GLY A 69 29.58 -20.17 -12.08
N PHE A 70 29.03 -21.15 -11.35
CA PHE A 70 27.61 -21.20 -11.04
C PHE A 70 27.20 -20.23 -9.91
N ALA A 71 28.11 -19.89 -9.00
CA ALA A 71 27.81 -19.03 -7.85
C ALA A 71 27.34 -17.61 -8.24
N PRO A 72 27.96 -16.89 -9.21
CA PRO A 72 27.43 -15.62 -9.72
C PRO A 72 26.01 -15.72 -10.29
N VAL A 73 25.71 -16.79 -11.04
CA VAL A 73 24.36 -17.02 -11.61
C VAL A 73 23.33 -17.16 -10.48
N MET A 74 23.65 -17.93 -9.45
CA MET A 74 22.79 -18.09 -8.27
C MET A 74 22.58 -16.79 -7.49
N ARG A 75 23.59 -15.92 -7.39
CA ARG A 75 23.44 -14.59 -6.76
C ARG A 75 22.51 -13.70 -7.55
N LEU A 76 22.67 -13.66 -8.88
CA LEU A 76 21.80 -12.89 -9.76
C LEU A 76 20.36 -13.42 -9.71
N ALA A 77 20.18 -14.73 -9.86
CA ALA A 77 18.86 -15.38 -9.77
C ALA A 77 18.21 -15.13 -8.40
N GLY A 78 18.99 -15.18 -7.31
CA GLY A 78 18.54 -14.83 -5.97
C GLY A 78 18.11 -13.38 -5.86
N PHE A 79 18.88 -12.43 -6.40
CA PHE A 79 18.51 -11.00 -6.39
C PHE A 79 17.21 -10.74 -7.16
N VAL A 80 17.11 -11.27 -8.39
CA VAL A 80 15.89 -11.16 -9.21
C VAL A 80 14.70 -11.79 -8.50
N GLY A 81 14.90 -12.96 -7.90
CA GLY A 81 13.89 -13.63 -7.07
C GLY A 81 13.43 -12.75 -5.92
N LEU A 82 14.35 -12.22 -5.11
CA LEU A 82 14.02 -11.34 -3.98
C LEU A 82 13.24 -10.11 -4.43
N THR A 83 13.62 -9.47 -5.54
CA THR A 83 12.87 -8.34 -6.11
C THR A 83 11.47 -8.76 -6.53
N ALA A 84 11.32 -9.86 -7.27
CA ALA A 84 10.02 -10.37 -7.70
C ALA A 84 9.13 -10.76 -6.50
N GLY A 85 9.72 -11.37 -5.47
CA GLY A 85 9.04 -11.73 -4.23
C GLY A 85 8.53 -10.51 -3.47
N PHE A 86 9.37 -9.47 -3.33
CA PHE A 86 8.96 -8.20 -2.72
C PHE A 86 7.83 -7.54 -3.52
N LEU A 87 7.96 -7.43 -4.84
CA LEU A 87 6.93 -6.81 -5.68
C LEU A 87 5.62 -7.60 -5.62
N THR A 88 5.67 -8.93 -5.59
CA THR A 88 4.47 -9.77 -5.46
C THR A 88 3.78 -9.59 -4.10
N MET A 89 4.55 -9.57 -3.01
CA MET A 89 4.05 -9.28 -1.67
C MET A 89 3.38 -7.90 -1.62
N TYR A 90 4.04 -6.88 -2.18
CA TYR A 90 3.55 -5.51 -2.21
C TYR A 90 2.27 -5.39 -3.07
N GLN A 91 2.29 -5.98 -4.26
CA GLN A 91 1.16 -6.08 -5.19
C GLN A 91 -0.09 -6.64 -4.49
N ARG A 92 0.05 -7.77 -3.78
CA ARG A 92 -1.09 -8.38 -3.08
C ARG A 92 -1.67 -7.47 -2.00
N SER A 93 -0.82 -6.74 -1.28
CA SER A 93 -1.26 -5.80 -0.26
C SER A 93 -1.95 -4.58 -0.86
N ILE A 94 -1.35 -3.95 -1.87
CA ILE A 94 -1.90 -2.73 -2.47
C ILE A 94 -3.21 -2.99 -3.23
N LEU A 95 -3.38 -4.17 -3.83
CA LEU A 95 -4.64 -4.56 -4.48
C LEU A 95 -5.82 -4.68 -3.51
N ARG A 96 -5.59 -4.95 -2.22
CA ARG A 96 -6.65 -4.89 -1.18
C ARG A 96 -7.05 -3.47 -0.86
N PHE A 97 -6.10 -2.52 -0.83
CA PHE A 97 -6.44 -1.10 -0.69
C PHE A 97 -7.33 -0.61 -1.82
N TYR A 98 -7.06 -1.07 -3.05
CA TYR A 98 -7.85 -0.75 -4.24
C TYR A 98 -9.21 -1.44 -4.29
N GLY A 99 -9.47 -2.42 -3.41
CA GLY A 99 -10.71 -3.22 -3.43
C GLY A 99 -10.76 -4.28 -4.54
N PHE A 100 -9.62 -4.63 -5.14
CA PHE A 100 -9.52 -5.66 -6.19
C PHE A 100 -9.56 -7.07 -5.62
N SER A 101 -9.28 -7.22 -4.32
CA SER A 101 -9.42 -8.47 -3.57
C SER A 101 -10.04 -8.18 -2.20
N GLU A 102 -10.45 -9.25 -1.53
CA GLU A 102 -11.08 -9.20 -0.21
C GLU A 102 -10.24 -8.39 0.79
N ASN A 103 -10.88 -7.41 1.44
CA ASN A 103 -10.20 -6.42 2.27
C ASN A 103 -10.96 -6.05 3.55
N SER A 104 -11.84 -6.92 4.06
CA SER A 104 -12.66 -6.66 5.26
C SER A 104 -11.80 -6.32 6.48
N ARG A 105 -10.75 -7.12 6.72
CA ARG A 105 -9.77 -6.91 7.80
C ARG A 105 -9.06 -5.55 7.68
N GLU A 106 -8.68 -5.18 6.46
CA GLU A 106 -8.00 -3.92 6.21
C GLU A 106 -8.94 -2.71 6.37
N ILE A 107 -10.21 -2.84 6.00
CA ILE A 107 -11.23 -1.81 6.22
C ILE A 107 -11.41 -1.55 7.72
N GLU A 108 -11.59 -2.61 8.52
CA GLU A 108 -11.76 -2.49 9.97
C GLU A 108 -10.53 -1.81 10.61
N ARG A 109 -9.34 -2.29 10.26
CA ARG A 109 -8.09 -1.71 10.76
C ARG A 109 -7.91 -0.25 10.34
N ASP A 110 -8.24 0.10 9.10
CA ASP A 110 -8.18 1.47 8.60
C ASP A 110 -9.16 2.38 9.34
N MET A 111 -10.39 1.94 9.59
CA MET A 111 -11.36 2.69 10.38
C MET A 111 -10.85 2.94 11.80
N THR A 112 -10.34 1.91 12.49
CA THR A 112 -9.79 2.07 13.84
C THR A 112 -8.58 3.02 13.88
N GLU A 113 -7.65 2.87 12.92
CA GLU A 113 -6.45 3.72 12.85
C GLU A 113 -6.82 5.19 12.61
N MET A 114 -7.70 5.45 11.63
CA MET A 114 -8.09 6.79 11.24
C MET A 114 -8.94 7.49 12.30
N VAL A 115 -9.90 6.77 12.91
CA VAL A 115 -10.67 7.29 14.05
C VAL A 115 -9.75 7.63 15.23
N SER A 116 -8.77 6.78 15.53
CA SER A 116 -7.79 7.07 16.58
C SER A 116 -6.99 8.35 16.29
N LYS A 117 -6.56 8.56 15.03
CA LYS A 117 -5.88 9.80 14.61
C LYS A 117 -6.78 11.03 14.78
N VAL A 118 -8.05 10.93 14.34
CA VAL A 118 -9.03 12.01 14.51
C VAL A 118 -9.21 12.37 15.99
N LYS A 119 -9.41 11.37 16.86
CA LYS A 119 -9.56 11.56 18.32
C LYS A 119 -8.33 12.25 18.94
N LYS A 120 -7.14 12.04 18.37
CA LYS A 120 -5.88 12.68 18.80
C LYS A 120 -5.62 14.05 18.15
N GLY A 121 -6.45 14.48 17.20
CA GLY A 121 -6.22 15.69 16.41
C GLY A 121 -5.04 15.58 15.43
N GLU A 122 -4.62 14.36 15.09
CA GLU A 122 -3.56 14.10 14.12
C GLU A 122 -4.10 14.13 12.68
N SER A 123 -3.25 14.44 11.70
CA SER A 123 -3.63 14.33 10.30
C SER A 123 -3.81 12.87 9.87
N LEU A 124 -4.88 12.61 9.11
CA LEU A 124 -5.24 11.26 8.65
C LEU A 124 -4.10 10.58 7.88
N TYR A 125 -3.49 11.33 6.96
CA TYR A 125 -2.48 10.86 6.02
C TYR A 125 -1.08 11.43 6.28
N GLY A 126 -0.88 12.10 7.42
CA GLY A 126 0.39 12.70 7.81
C GLY A 126 0.68 14.05 7.14
N GLU A 127 1.75 14.70 7.61
CA GLU A 127 2.22 15.98 7.08
C GLU A 127 3.28 15.78 5.99
N SER A 128 3.35 16.73 5.05
CA SER A 128 4.30 16.71 3.94
C SER A 128 5.03 18.03 3.82
N SER A 129 6.33 17.95 3.52
CA SER A 129 7.17 19.12 3.23
C SER A 129 6.91 19.71 1.85
N LEU A 130 6.14 19.03 0.99
CA LEU A 130 5.81 19.49 -0.34
C LEU A 130 4.66 20.49 -0.29
N THR A 131 4.70 21.47 -1.21
CA THR A 131 3.57 22.37 -1.42
C THR A 131 2.31 21.59 -1.84
N PRO A 132 1.10 22.10 -1.58
CA PRO A 132 -0.13 21.44 -2.00
C PRO A 132 -0.17 21.12 -3.51
N TYR A 133 0.45 21.98 -4.34
CA TYR A 133 0.61 21.70 -5.76
C TYR A 133 1.46 20.46 -6.02
N MET A 134 2.64 20.38 -5.41
CA MET A 134 3.56 19.27 -5.61
C MET A 134 3.01 17.95 -5.04
N GLN A 135 2.23 18.02 -3.95
CA GLN A 135 1.47 16.86 -3.46
C GLN A 135 0.47 16.36 -4.51
N GLY A 136 -0.24 17.26 -5.19
CA GLY A 136 -1.14 16.91 -6.29
C GLY A 136 -0.41 16.40 -7.54
N VAL A 137 0.81 16.86 -7.82
CA VAL A 137 1.65 16.27 -8.88
C VAL A 137 2.07 14.86 -8.50
N ALA A 138 2.54 14.66 -7.27
CA ALA A 138 2.95 13.37 -6.77
C ALA A 138 1.82 12.34 -6.85
N SER A 139 0.64 12.66 -6.30
CA SER A 139 -0.51 11.76 -6.31
C SER A 139 -0.96 11.35 -7.71
N ARG A 140 -0.84 12.22 -8.72
CA ARG A 140 -1.20 11.88 -10.11
C ARG A 140 -0.22 10.87 -10.73
N ASN A 141 1.03 10.87 -10.29
CA ASN A 141 2.04 9.93 -10.76
C ASN A 141 1.98 8.59 -10.01
N SER A 142 1.65 8.59 -8.72
CA SER A 142 1.62 7.37 -7.90
C SER A 142 0.26 6.68 -7.84
N ARG A 143 -0.85 7.38 -8.09
CA ARG A 143 -2.19 6.79 -8.05
C ARG A 143 -2.33 5.59 -8.96
N TYR A 144 -2.86 4.50 -8.40
CA TYR A 144 -3.01 3.19 -9.05
C TYR A 144 -1.72 2.61 -9.67
N SER A 145 -0.53 3.16 -9.40
CA SER A 145 0.74 2.64 -9.94
C SER A 145 1.00 1.18 -9.55
N GLY A 146 0.37 0.70 -8.47
CA GLY A 146 0.33 -0.70 -8.06
C GLY A 146 0.00 -1.67 -9.20
N VAL A 147 -0.96 -1.32 -10.08
CA VAL A 147 -1.39 -2.22 -11.17
C VAL A 147 -0.29 -2.49 -12.20
N PHE A 148 0.76 -1.67 -12.25
CA PHE A 148 1.82 -1.73 -13.25
C PHE A 148 3.23 -1.97 -12.67
N LEU A 149 3.31 -2.45 -11.42
CA LEU A 149 4.58 -2.71 -10.71
C LEU A 149 5.53 -3.68 -11.41
N HIS A 150 5.00 -4.58 -12.25
CA HIS A 150 5.80 -5.57 -12.99
C HIS A 150 6.60 -4.94 -14.14
N VAL A 151 6.23 -3.74 -14.60
CA VAL A 151 6.98 -3.00 -15.63
C VAL A 151 7.78 -1.86 -14.99
N MET A 152 7.13 -1.08 -14.13
CA MET A 152 7.75 0.07 -13.48
C MET A 152 7.39 0.08 -11.99
N PRO A 153 8.33 -0.26 -11.09
CA PRO A 153 8.09 -0.20 -9.66
C PRO A 153 8.04 1.26 -9.21
N TRP A 154 6.82 1.76 -9.07
CA TRP A 154 6.54 3.12 -8.63
C TRP A 154 5.72 3.09 -7.35
N PHE A 155 6.12 3.87 -6.35
CA PHE A 155 5.53 3.83 -5.00
C PHE A 155 5.22 5.23 -4.50
N ASN A 156 4.22 5.34 -3.63
CA ASN A 156 3.92 6.59 -2.95
C ASN A 156 4.80 6.78 -1.70
N PHE A 157 5.62 7.83 -1.73
CA PHE A 157 6.45 8.30 -0.62
C PHE A 157 6.03 9.70 -0.11
N VAL A 158 4.92 10.23 -0.61
CA VAL A 158 4.43 11.57 -0.31
C VAL A 158 3.15 11.46 0.49
N ASN A 159 3.13 12.06 1.68
CA ASN A 159 1.90 12.28 2.42
C ASN A 159 1.10 13.38 1.68
N HIS A 160 -0.07 13.03 1.15
CA HIS A 160 -0.93 13.97 0.42
C HIS A 160 -2.39 13.70 0.77
N ASN A 161 -3.31 14.62 0.56
CA ASN A 161 -4.72 14.40 0.93
C ASN A 161 -5.59 13.83 -0.20
N GLN A 162 -5.00 13.22 -1.24
CA GLN A 162 -5.69 12.82 -2.47
C GLN A 162 -5.88 11.30 -2.62
N HIS A 163 -6.54 10.68 -1.64
CA HIS A 163 -6.69 9.22 -1.53
C HIS A 163 -7.94 8.63 -2.20
N GLY A 164 -8.82 9.46 -2.76
CA GLY A 164 -9.97 8.99 -3.56
C GLY A 164 -11.14 8.44 -2.73
N VAL A 165 -11.10 8.63 -1.41
CA VAL A 165 -12.15 8.25 -0.46
C VAL A 165 -12.70 9.48 0.26
N ASP A 166 -13.95 9.40 0.70
CA ASP A 166 -14.53 10.41 1.59
C ASP A 166 -13.99 10.21 3.00
N THR A 167 -13.26 11.20 3.51
CA THR A 167 -12.66 11.19 4.85
C THR A 167 -13.66 11.58 5.94
N ALA A 168 -14.79 12.18 5.59
CA ALA A 168 -15.82 12.60 6.56
C ALA A 168 -16.32 11.41 7.39
N LYS A 169 -16.34 10.20 6.81
CA LYS A 169 -16.73 8.96 7.51
C LYS A 169 -15.91 8.71 8.79
N TYR A 170 -14.63 9.08 8.81
CA TYR A 170 -13.78 8.88 9.99
C TYR A 170 -14.11 9.88 11.10
N TYR A 171 -14.39 11.13 10.74
CA TYR A 171 -14.81 12.16 11.68
C TYR A 171 -16.16 11.84 12.31
N GLN A 172 -17.14 11.47 11.48
CA GLN A 172 -18.47 11.06 11.96
C GLN A 172 -18.40 9.85 12.91
N GLN A 173 -17.55 8.86 12.59
CA GLN A 173 -17.36 7.71 13.47
C GLN A 173 -16.68 8.11 14.79
N ALA A 174 -15.65 8.98 14.72
CA ALA A 174 -14.98 9.48 15.92
C ALA A 174 -15.94 10.26 16.84
N GLU A 175 -16.79 11.11 16.27
CA GLU A 175 -17.82 11.85 17.00
C GLU A 175 -18.78 10.90 17.72
N ARG A 176 -19.32 9.89 17.02
CA ARG A 176 -20.22 8.89 17.62
C ARG A 176 -19.56 8.14 18.78
N GLU A 177 -18.29 7.75 18.64
CA GLU A 177 -17.58 7.06 19.71
C GLU A 177 -17.29 7.97 20.91
N LEU A 178 -16.91 9.23 20.68
CA LEU A 178 -16.70 10.21 21.75
C LEU A 178 -18.01 10.53 22.49
N GLU A 179 -19.12 10.63 21.78
CA GLU A 179 -20.45 10.80 22.37
C GLU A 179 -20.84 9.59 23.23
N ALA A 180 -20.62 8.37 22.74
CA ALA A 180 -20.87 7.14 23.48
C ALA A 180 -20.01 7.05 24.75
N GLU A 181 -18.72 7.41 24.66
CA GLU A 181 -17.81 7.48 25.82
C GLU A 181 -18.27 8.52 26.85
N ARG A 182 -18.78 9.67 26.39
CA ARG A 182 -19.33 10.73 27.26
C ARG A 182 -20.59 10.26 27.98
N LEU A 183 -21.52 9.63 27.26
CA LEU A 183 -22.78 9.11 27.83
C LEU A 183 -22.52 7.94 28.79
N GLY A 184 -21.59 7.04 28.47
CA GLY A 184 -21.18 5.95 29.36
C GLY A 184 -20.55 6.44 30.67
N LYS A 185 -19.73 7.51 30.61
CA LYS A 185 -19.21 8.17 31.82
C LYS A 185 -20.29 8.89 32.64
N ALA A 186 -21.34 9.39 31.99
CA ALA A 186 -22.44 10.07 32.66
C ALA A 186 -23.49 9.11 33.27
N GLY A 187 -23.62 7.90 32.74
CA GLY A 187 -24.56 6.87 33.22
C GLY A 187 -24.00 5.90 34.27
N GLY A 188 -22.72 6.01 34.62
CA GLY A 188 -22.10 5.25 35.72
C GLY A 188 -22.17 6.02 37.04
N ILE A 189 -23.30 5.91 37.74
CA ILE A 189 -23.45 6.13 39.19
C ILE A 189 -23.83 4.79 39.81
#